data_AF-A0A6J6UT84-F1
#
_entry.id   AF-A0A6J6UT84-F1
#
_cell.length_a   1.000
_cell.length_b   1.000
_cell.length_c   1.000
_cell.angle_alpha   90.00
_cell.angle_beta   90.00
_cell.angle_gamma   90.00
#
_symmetry.space_group_name_H-M   'P 1'
#
loop_
_entity.id
_entity.type
_entity.pdbx_description
1 polymer ?
#
loop_
_entity_poly.entity_id
_entity_poly.type
_entity_poly.pdbx_seq_one_letter_code
_entity_poly.pdbx_strand_id
1 'polypeptide(L)'
;MPTEAIDVAMLHRLAGVVDEATAAFEAFDYARVLERTEEFFWWFCDDYVELVKTRGYLSHTEEGAMSARAALRRALSILQRLLAPLLPFVTEEVWSWWQSGSVHQSQWPTASDLTRGLSSGPNEELLDAICGAIGVIRRAKTEAKVSQRAVVTEASFVTSIDAASAITAGWADIADAGSVEKWNISTADTNEIMVNVTLAPNIH
;
A
#
# COMPACT_ATOMS: atom_id res chain seq x y z
N MET A 1 -13.71 -6.51 -7.84
CA MET A 1 -13.60 -6.63 -6.36
C MET A 1 -12.13 -6.85 -6.05
N PRO A 2 -11.59 -6.29 -4.95
CA PRO A 2 -10.26 -6.65 -4.49
C PRO A 2 -10.21 -8.13 -4.10
N THR A 3 -9.21 -8.86 -4.57
CA THR A 3 -9.03 -10.31 -4.36
C THR A 3 -7.63 -10.68 -3.91
N GLU A 4 -6.63 -9.89 -4.26
CA GLU A 4 -5.25 -10.09 -3.80
C GLU A 4 -5.13 -9.77 -2.31
N ALA A 5 -4.38 -10.58 -1.57
CA ALA A 5 -4.28 -10.48 -0.12
C ALA A 5 -3.77 -9.12 0.36
N ILE A 6 -2.80 -8.54 -0.36
CA ILE A 6 -2.25 -7.23 -0.05
C ILE A 6 -3.26 -6.08 -0.25
N ASP A 7 -4.09 -6.19 -1.30
CA ASP A 7 -5.12 -5.21 -1.61
C ASP A 7 -6.22 -5.23 -0.55
N VAL A 8 -6.61 -6.44 -0.11
CA VAL A 8 -7.57 -6.64 0.98
C VAL A 8 -7.01 -6.10 2.29
N ALA A 9 -5.75 -6.41 2.62
CA ALA A 9 -5.09 -5.93 3.84
C ALA A 9 -5.02 -4.40 3.89
N MET A 10 -4.67 -3.74 2.78
CA MET A 10 -4.65 -2.27 2.68
C MET A 10 -6.02 -1.65 2.97
N LEU A 11 -7.09 -2.24 2.43
CA LEU A 11 -8.45 -1.74 2.65
C LEU A 11 -8.91 -1.91 4.10
N HIS A 12 -8.52 -2.99 4.77
CA HIS A 12 -8.77 -3.17 6.20
C HIS A 12 -7.99 -2.15 7.05
N ARG A 13 -6.73 -1.86 6.70
CA ARG A 13 -5.97 -0.79 7.37
C ARG A 13 -6.67 0.57 7.22
N LEU A 14 -7.13 0.91 6.02
CA LEU A 14 -7.90 2.14 5.80
C LEU A 14 -9.23 2.13 6.55
N ALA A 15 -9.85 0.97 6.77
CA ALA A 15 -11.08 0.89 7.55
C ALA A 15 -10.85 1.30 9.00
N GLY A 16 -9.72 0.92 9.61
CA GLY A 16 -9.32 1.40 10.93
C GLY A 16 -9.14 2.93 10.95
N VAL A 17 -8.54 3.51 9.91
CA VAL A 17 -8.39 4.98 9.79
C VAL A 17 -9.76 5.67 9.69
N VAL A 18 -10.72 5.09 8.96
CA VAL A 18 -12.09 5.62 8.90
C VAL A 18 -12.74 5.62 10.29
N ASP A 19 -12.60 4.54 11.07
CA ASP A 19 -13.17 4.45 12.41
C ASP A 19 -12.54 5.47 13.37
N GLU A 20 -11.21 5.61 13.34
CA GLU A 20 -10.48 6.61 14.13
C GLU A 20 -10.85 8.05 13.75
N ALA A 21 -10.89 8.35 12.45
CA ALA A 21 -11.29 9.66 11.95
C ALA A 21 -12.75 9.97 12.31
N THR A 22 -13.65 9.00 12.23
CA THR A 22 -15.05 9.18 12.61
C THR A 22 -15.18 9.52 14.10
N ALA A 23 -14.51 8.77 14.98
CA ALA A 23 -14.53 9.03 16.41
C ALA A 23 -13.96 10.41 16.77
N ALA A 24 -12.86 10.81 16.12
CA ALA A 24 -12.27 12.13 16.31
C ALA A 24 -13.21 13.25 15.82
N PHE A 25 -13.86 13.05 14.67
CA PHE A 25 -14.80 14.03 14.11
C PHE A 25 -16.03 14.22 15.01
N GLU A 26 -16.59 13.13 15.56
CA GLU A 26 -17.68 13.16 16.53
C GLU A 26 -17.29 13.85 17.85
N ALA A 27 -16.02 13.75 18.23
CA ALA A 27 -15.44 14.45 19.38
C ALA A 27 -15.04 15.91 19.09
N PHE A 28 -15.30 16.43 17.89
CA PHE A 28 -14.90 17.75 17.41
C PHE A 28 -13.37 17.97 17.36
N ASP A 29 -12.58 16.89 17.31
CA ASP A 29 -11.12 16.93 17.17
C ASP A 29 -10.70 16.85 15.70
N TYR A 30 -10.90 17.95 14.98
CA TYR A 30 -10.58 18.04 13.55
C TYR A 30 -9.08 17.92 13.24
N ALA A 31 -8.22 18.28 14.20
CA ALA A 31 -6.78 18.14 14.05
C ALA A 31 -6.41 16.65 13.98
N ARG A 32 -7.00 15.83 14.86
CA ARG A 32 -6.79 14.39 14.85
C ARG A 32 -7.35 13.71 13.60
N VAL A 33 -8.48 14.18 13.07
CA VAL A 33 -9.04 13.70 11.79
C VAL A 33 -8.03 13.90 10.67
N LEU A 34 -7.48 15.12 10.55
CA LEU A 34 -6.51 15.45 9.51
C LEU A 34 -5.23 14.63 9.67
N GLU A 35 -4.67 14.57 10.89
CA GLU A 35 -3.45 13.84 11.21
C GLU A 35 -3.53 12.38 10.76
N ARG A 36 -4.59 11.66 11.17
CA ARG A 36 -4.75 10.24 10.86
C ARG A 36 -5.03 9.97 9.39
N THR A 37 -5.79 10.85 8.75
CA THR A 37 -6.07 10.74 7.32
C THR A 37 -4.81 11.01 6.49
N GLU A 38 -4.02 12.02 6.84
CA GLU A 38 -2.79 12.37 6.13
C GLU A 38 -1.69 11.32 6.33
N GLU A 39 -1.50 10.80 7.55
CA GLU A 39 -0.54 9.73 7.83
C GLU A 39 -0.79 8.52 6.91
N PHE A 40 -2.06 8.09 6.81
CA PHE A 40 -2.41 7.02 5.88
C PHE A 40 -2.27 7.44 4.42
N PHE A 41 -2.68 8.66 4.05
CA PHE A 41 -2.60 9.14 2.66
C PHE A 41 -1.17 9.09 2.13
N TRP A 42 -0.19 9.54 2.94
CA TRP A 42 1.21 9.51 2.56
C TRP A 42 1.75 8.08 2.47
N TRP A 43 1.46 7.23 3.47
CA TRP A 43 1.81 5.81 3.41
C TRP A 43 1.21 5.12 2.17
N PHE A 44 -0.06 5.39 1.87
CA PHE A 44 -0.76 4.85 0.71
C PHE A 44 -0.07 5.25 -0.60
N CYS A 45 0.32 6.52 -0.74
CA CYS A 45 0.99 7.02 -1.94
C CYS A 45 2.43 6.49 -2.09
N ASP A 46 3.22 6.53 -1.03
CA ASP A 46 4.66 6.23 -1.09
C ASP A 46 4.96 4.72 -1.07
N ASP A 47 4.11 3.94 -0.39
CA ASP A 47 4.27 2.50 -0.28
C ASP A 47 3.29 1.75 -1.18
N TYR A 48 1.98 1.81 -0.91
CA TYR A 48 1.03 0.93 -1.57
C TYR A 48 0.87 1.21 -3.07
N VAL A 49 0.69 2.48 -3.48
CA VAL A 49 0.53 2.86 -4.90
C VAL A 49 1.75 2.47 -5.71
N GLU A 50 2.96 2.76 -5.20
CA GLU A 50 4.20 2.39 -5.91
C GLU A 50 4.40 0.87 -5.96
N LEU A 51 4.00 0.14 -4.91
CA LEU A 51 4.11 -1.31 -4.85
C LEU A 51 3.24 -2.02 -5.88
N VAL A 52 1.96 -1.63 -6.01
CA VAL A 52 1.01 -2.29 -6.93
C VAL A 52 0.97 -1.69 -8.33
N LYS A 53 1.80 -0.67 -8.59
CA LYS A 53 1.81 0.13 -9.83
C LYS A 53 1.90 -0.74 -11.08
N THR A 54 2.92 -1.60 -11.13
CA THR A 54 3.19 -2.45 -12.29
C THR A 54 2.07 -3.45 -12.52
N ARG A 55 1.59 -4.10 -11.44
CA ARG A 55 0.41 -4.98 -11.48
C ARG A 55 -0.82 -4.24 -12.01
N GLY A 56 -1.07 -3.02 -11.55
CA GLY A 56 -2.17 -2.18 -12.02
C GLY A 56 -2.14 -1.88 -13.53
N TYR A 57 -0.97 -1.95 -14.17
CA TYR A 57 -0.76 -1.78 -15.61
C TYR A 57 -0.83 -3.09 -16.43
N LEU A 58 -1.30 -4.21 -15.85
CA LEU A 58 -1.43 -5.52 -16.49
C LEU A 58 -0.08 -6.23 -16.78
N SER A 59 0.89 -6.11 -15.87
CA SER A 59 2.18 -6.79 -16.03
C SER A 59 2.16 -8.31 -15.83
N HIS A 60 1.18 -8.84 -15.08
CA HIS A 60 1.12 -10.27 -14.70
C HIS A 60 -0.16 -10.95 -15.18
N THR A 61 -1.28 -10.68 -14.52
CA THR A 61 -2.60 -11.26 -14.81
C THR A 61 -3.66 -10.17 -14.87
N GLU A 62 -4.72 -10.41 -15.64
CA GLU A 62 -5.84 -9.46 -15.72
C GLU A 62 -6.58 -9.39 -14.38
N GLU A 63 -6.78 -10.54 -13.71
CA GLU A 63 -7.42 -10.63 -12.41
C GLU A 63 -6.67 -9.85 -11.33
N GLY A 64 -5.34 -9.99 -11.26
CA GLY A 64 -4.51 -9.27 -10.30
C GLY A 64 -4.52 -7.75 -10.55
N ALA A 65 -4.49 -7.33 -11.82
CA ALA A 65 -4.62 -5.92 -12.18
C ALA A 65 -6.01 -5.36 -11.80
N MET A 66 -7.07 -6.14 -12.01
CA MET A 66 -8.43 -5.77 -11.60
C MET A 66 -8.57 -5.64 -10.09
N SER A 67 -7.90 -6.51 -9.32
CA SER A 67 -7.84 -6.40 -7.86
C SER A 67 -7.23 -5.06 -7.43
N ALA A 68 -6.02 -4.76 -7.91
CA ALA A 68 -5.32 -3.52 -7.57
C ALA A 68 -6.13 -2.27 -7.94
N ARG A 69 -6.68 -2.24 -9.16
CA ARG A 69 -7.52 -1.13 -9.63
C ARG A 69 -8.78 -0.96 -8.78
N ALA A 70 -9.41 -2.06 -8.37
CA ALA A 70 -10.59 -2.01 -7.52
C ALA A 70 -10.26 -1.48 -6.12
N ALA A 71 -9.13 -1.89 -5.55
CA ALA A 71 -8.67 -1.42 -4.25
C ALA A 71 -8.26 0.05 -4.27
N LEU A 72 -7.45 0.47 -5.25
CA LEU A 72 -7.07 1.88 -5.47
C LEU A 72 -8.30 2.78 -5.60
N ARG A 73 -9.29 2.37 -6.39
CA ARG A 73 -10.53 3.13 -6.59
C ARG A 73 -11.33 3.28 -5.29
N ARG A 74 -11.43 2.22 -4.49
CA ARG A 74 -12.11 2.26 -3.19
C ARG A 74 -11.37 3.18 -2.23
N ALA A 75 -10.07 2.98 -2.05
CA ALA A 75 -9.26 3.79 -1.15
C ALA A 75 -9.30 5.28 -1.51
N LEU A 76 -9.13 5.61 -2.80
CA LEU A 76 -9.17 6.99 -3.28
C LEU A 76 -10.53 7.68 -3.06
N SER A 77 -11.65 6.95 -3.18
CA SER A 77 -12.97 7.49 -2.84
C SER A 77 -13.07 7.86 -1.36
N ILE A 78 -12.61 6.97 -0.49
CA ILE A 78 -12.70 7.13 0.96
C ILE A 78 -11.78 8.26 1.44
N LEU A 79 -10.53 8.30 0.95
CA LEU A 79 -9.58 9.36 1.30
C LEU A 79 -10.10 10.75 0.89
N GLN A 80 -10.70 10.90 -0.29
CA GLN A 80 -11.31 12.17 -0.68
C GLN A 80 -12.48 12.56 0.22
N ARG A 81 -13.33 11.61 0.62
CA ARG A 81 -14.46 11.88 1.54
C ARG A 81 -14.00 12.23 2.95
N LEU A 82 -12.94 11.60 3.46
CA LEU A 82 -12.34 11.92 4.76
C LEU A 82 -11.70 13.33 4.76
N LEU A 83 -11.04 13.70 3.66
CA LEU A 83 -10.38 15.00 3.52
C LEU A 83 -11.34 16.15 3.18
N ALA A 84 -12.51 15.86 2.59
CA ALA A 84 -13.42 16.89 2.06
C ALA A 84 -13.83 17.99 3.05
N PRO A 85 -14.12 17.71 4.33
CA PRO A 85 -14.45 18.77 5.30
C PRO A 85 -13.28 19.73 5.59
N LEU A 86 -12.04 19.30 5.33
CA LEU A 86 -10.82 20.03 5.66
C LEU A 86 -10.20 20.70 4.43
N LEU A 87 -10.31 20.05 3.26
CA LEU A 87 -9.69 20.44 2.00
C LEU A 87 -10.71 20.61 0.86
N PRO A 88 -11.74 21.47 1.01
CA PRO A 88 -12.97 21.36 0.24
C PRO A 88 -12.83 21.56 -1.27
N PHE A 89 -11.95 22.46 -1.70
CA PHE A 89 -11.80 22.79 -3.11
C PHE A 89 -11.01 21.72 -3.87
N VAL A 90 -9.91 21.23 -3.31
CA VAL A 90 -9.06 20.24 -3.97
C VAL A 90 -9.76 18.87 -4.02
N THR A 91 -10.47 18.48 -2.96
CA THR A 91 -11.22 17.22 -2.99
C THR A 91 -12.38 17.27 -3.97
N GLU A 92 -13.06 18.41 -4.13
CA GLU A 92 -14.13 18.57 -5.13
C GLU A 92 -13.59 18.52 -6.56
N GLU A 93 -12.50 19.24 -6.83
CA GLU A 93 -11.84 19.25 -8.13
C GLU A 93 -11.41 17.83 -8.54
N VAL A 94 -10.65 17.14 -7.67
CA VAL A 94 -10.18 15.79 -7.96
C VAL A 94 -11.34 14.80 -8.09
N TRP A 95 -12.40 14.94 -7.29
CA TRP A 95 -13.59 14.09 -7.39
C TRP A 95 -14.24 14.19 -8.77
N SER A 96 -14.37 15.41 -9.29
CA SER A 96 -15.00 15.68 -10.58
C SER A 96 -14.32 14.99 -11.78
N TRP A 97 -13.04 14.63 -11.64
CA TRP A 97 -12.28 13.97 -12.72
C TRP A 97 -12.72 12.53 -12.98
N TRP A 98 -13.34 11.85 -12.00
CA TRP A 98 -13.58 10.41 -12.08
C TRP A 98 -14.86 9.92 -11.39
N GLN A 99 -15.56 10.79 -10.66
CA GLN A 99 -16.85 10.53 -10.03
C GLN A 99 -17.89 11.53 -10.52
N SER A 100 -19.16 11.13 -10.45
CA SER A 100 -20.29 12.03 -10.65
C SER A 100 -20.68 12.71 -9.34
N GLY A 101 -21.38 13.84 -9.47
CA GLY A 101 -21.83 14.62 -8.30
C GLY A 101 -20.68 15.31 -7.58
N SER A 102 -20.95 15.69 -6.32
CA SER A 102 -20.00 16.41 -5.46
C SER A 102 -19.57 15.53 -4.29
N VAL A 103 -18.29 15.64 -3.89
CA VAL A 103 -17.80 14.96 -2.68
C VAL A 103 -18.51 15.50 -1.44
N HIS A 104 -18.89 16.79 -1.45
CA HIS A 104 -19.60 17.46 -0.36
C HIS A 104 -21.06 17.02 -0.20
N GLN A 105 -21.62 16.36 -1.22
CA GLN A 105 -22.95 15.75 -1.17
C GLN A 105 -22.90 14.24 -0.91
N SER A 106 -21.69 13.67 -0.84
CA SER A 106 -21.49 12.26 -0.54
C SER A 106 -21.62 12.03 0.97
N GLN A 107 -22.03 10.81 1.36
CA GLN A 107 -22.11 10.45 2.77
C GLN A 107 -20.72 10.47 3.42
N TRP A 108 -20.64 10.53 4.74
CA TRP A 108 -19.38 10.21 5.44
C TRP A 108 -19.04 8.71 5.25
N PRO A 109 -17.77 8.33 5.02
CA PRO A 109 -17.40 6.94 4.77
C PRO A 109 -17.57 6.06 6.01
N THR A 110 -17.77 4.77 5.79
CA THR A 110 -17.78 3.76 6.86
C THR A 110 -16.78 2.65 6.58
N ALA A 111 -16.31 1.94 7.60
CA ALA A 111 -15.49 0.73 7.44
C ALA A 111 -16.13 -0.32 6.50
N SER A 112 -17.47 -0.39 6.46
CA SER A 112 -18.21 -1.29 5.55
C SER A 112 -18.02 -0.92 4.07
N ASP A 113 -17.85 0.36 3.74
CA ASP A 113 -17.63 0.80 2.35
C ASP A 113 -16.33 0.20 1.76
N LEU A 114 -15.35 -0.10 2.61
CA LEU A 114 -14.08 -0.72 2.25
C LEU A 114 -14.15 -2.25 2.23
N THR A 115 -14.75 -2.82 3.28
CA THR A 115 -14.65 -4.25 3.61
C THR A 115 -15.76 -5.11 3.04
N ARG A 116 -16.88 -4.51 2.59
CA ARG A 116 -18.01 -5.27 2.04
C ARG A 116 -17.59 -6.09 0.82
N GLY A 117 -17.90 -7.38 0.89
CA GLY A 117 -17.67 -8.36 -0.17
C GLY A 117 -16.21 -8.81 -0.33
N LEU A 118 -15.31 -8.44 0.59
CA LEU A 118 -13.97 -9.00 0.63
C LEU A 118 -14.03 -10.45 1.15
N SER A 119 -13.18 -11.31 0.61
CA SER A 119 -13.15 -12.75 0.91
C SER A 119 -12.32 -13.11 2.16
N SER A 120 -11.57 -12.17 2.71
CA SER A 120 -10.70 -12.36 3.87
C SER A 120 -10.73 -11.16 4.83
N GLY A 121 -10.32 -11.44 6.07
CA GLY A 121 -10.24 -10.46 7.16
C GLY A 121 -8.99 -9.56 7.11
N PRO A 122 -8.80 -8.71 8.13
CA PRO A 122 -7.61 -7.87 8.26
C PRO A 122 -6.34 -8.73 8.36
N ASN A 123 -5.24 -8.23 7.79
CA ASN A 123 -3.93 -8.86 7.88
C ASN A 123 -2.83 -7.80 7.79
N GLU A 124 -2.63 -7.07 8.89
CA GLU A 124 -1.63 -6.00 8.96
C GLU A 124 -0.20 -6.54 8.88
N GLU A 125 0.06 -7.69 9.48
CA GLU A 125 1.38 -8.33 9.47
C GLU A 125 1.84 -8.68 8.05
N LEU A 126 0.93 -9.15 7.19
CA LEU A 126 1.23 -9.40 5.78
C LEU A 126 1.61 -8.11 5.07
N LEU A 127 0.84 -7.06 5.27
CA LEU A 127 1.06 -5.77 4.64
C LEU A 127 2.39 -5.15 5.10
N ASP A 128 2.67 -5.18 6.40
CA ASP A 128 3.90 -4.65 6.97
C ASP A 128 5.13 -5.45 6.57
N ALA A 129 5.03 -6.77 6.47
CA ALA A 129 6.14 -7.59 5.99
C ALA A 129 6.48 -7.28 4.51
N ILE A 130 5.47 -7.11 3.66
CA ILE A 130 5.67 -6.77 2.25
C ILE A 130 6.23 -5.34 2.10
N CYS A 131 5.62 -4.35 2.77
CA CYS A 131 6.11 -2.97 2.78
C CYS A 131 7.52 -2.86 3.39
N GLY A 132 7.79 -3.63 4.45
CA GLY A 132 9.10 -3.72 5.08
C GLY A 132 10.16 -4.28 4.13
N ALA A 133 9.84 -5.34 3.39
CA ALA A 133 10.75 -5.94 2.41
C ALA A 133 11.16 -4.95 1.30
N ILE A 134 10.22 -4.19 0.74
CA ILE A 134 10.56 -3.15 -0.24
C ILE A 134 11.34 -2.00 0.42
N GLY A 135 11.01 -1.63 1.66
CA GLY A 135 11.73 -0.61 2.43
C GLY A 135 13.21 -0.95 2.61
N VAL A 136 13.54 -2.21 2.94
CA VAL A 136 14.94 -2.63 3.09
C VAL A 136 15.69 -2.72 1.76
N ILE A 137 15.03 -3.10 0.66
CA ILE A 137 15.63 -3.01 -0.69
C ILE A 137 15.93 -1.55 -1.06
N ARG A 138 14.96 -0.64 -0.89
CA ARG A 138 15.11 0.79 -1.20
C ARG A 138 16.26 1.41 -0.39
N ARG A 139 16.40 1.01 0.88
CA ARG A 139 17.51 1.42 1.75
C ARG A 139 18.85 0.91 1.23
N ALA A 140 18.98 -0.38 0.91
CA ALA A 140 20.20 -0.95 0.37
C ALA A 140 20.67 -0.24 -0.92
N LYS A 141 19.73 0.09 -1.82
CA LYS A 141 20.03 0.89 -3.03
C LYS A 141 20.53 2.30 -2.70
N THR A 142 19.92 2.94 -1.73
CA THR A 142 20.30 4.29 -1.27
C THR A 142 21.69 4.29 -0.67
N GLU A 143 22.00 3.31 0.18
CA GLU A 143 23.32 3.14 0.80
C GLU A 143 24.40 2.84 -0.23
N ALA A 144 24.07 2.06 -1.26
CA ALA A 144 24.94 1.83 -2.43
C ALA A 144 25.02 3.04 -3.39
N LYS A 145 24.30 4.13 -3.11
CA LYS A 145 24.24 5.36 -3.92
C LYS A 145 23.82 5.13 -5.38
N VAL A 146 22.93 4.17 -5.61
CA VAL A 146 22.36 3.89 -6.94
C VAL A 146 20.93 4.40 -7.05
N SER A 147 20.45 4.55 -8.29
CA SER A 147 19.06 4.89 -8.57
C SER A 147 18.11 3.82 -7.99
N GLN A 148 16.91 4.22 -7.56
CA GLN A 148 15.87 3.26 -7.18
C GLN A 148 15.43 2.34 -8.34
N ARG A 149 15.72 2.74 -9.59
CA ARG A 149 15.52 1.91 -10.79
C ARG A 149 16.68 0.97 -11.10
N ALA A 150 17.78 1.01 -10.32
CA ALA A 150 18.90 0.11 -10.52
C ALA A 150 18.44 -1.34 -10.30
N VAL A 151 18.85 -2.23 -11.20
CA VAL A 151 18.50 -3.64 -11.16
C VAL A 151 19.23 -4.33 -10.00
N VAL A 152 18.48 -5.06 -9.20
CA VAL A 152 18.98 -5.97 -8.18
C VAL A 152 19.04 -7.36 -8.82
N THR A 153 20.25 -7.87 -9.05
CA THR A 153 20.43 -9.19 -9.65
C THR A 153 20.06 -10.31 -8.67
N GLU A 154 20.27 -10.08 -7.37
CA GLU A 154 19.87 -11.01 -6.32
C GLU A 154 19.55 -10.30 -5.00
N ALA A 155 18.42 -10.65 -4.36
CA ALA A 155 18.05 -10.24 -3.01
C ALA A 155 17.90 -11.46 -2.08
N SER A 156 18.71 -11.52 -1.02
CA SER A 156 18.67 -12.61 -0.03
C SER A 156 18.09 -12.11 1.29
N PHE A 157 16.95 -12.66 1.70
CA PHE A 157 16.24 -12.24 2.90
C PHE A 157 16.47 -13.19 4.08
N VAL A 158 16.53 -12.63 5.29
CA VAL A 158 16.50 -13.36 6.57
C VAL A 158 15.47 -12.70 7.48
N THR A 159 14.46 -13.44 7.92
CA THR A 159 13.33 -12.90 8.68
C THR A 159 12.59 -13.99 9.48
N SER A 160 11.55 -13.66 10.25
CA SER A 160 10.65 -14.64 10.89
C SER A 160 9.91 -15.52 9.88
N ILE A 161 9.38 -16.66 10.33
CA ILE A 161 8.59 -17.57 9.48
C ILE A 161 7.34 -16.89 8.90
N ASP A 162 6.66 -16.05 9.68
CA ASP A 162 5.43 -15.38 9.28
C ASP A 162 5.71 -14.30 8.23
N ALA A 163 6.74 -13.48 8.47
CA ALA A 163 7.18 -12.49 7.49
C ALA A 163 7.71 -13.17 6.22
N ALA A 164 8.38 -14.32 6.31
CA ALA A 164 8.81 -15.06 5.13
C ALA A 164 7.63 -15.54 4.28
N SER A 165 6.57 -16.04 4.93
CA SER A 165 5.33 -16.42 4.25
C SER A 165 4.67 -15.21 3.58
N ALA A 166 4.59 -14.06 4.26
CA ALA A 166 4.02 -12.83 3.71
C ALA A 166 4.81 -12.28 2.52
N ILE A 167 6.14 -12.18 2.64
CA ILE A 167 7.04 -11.74 1.56
C ILE A 167 6.91 -12.66 0.35
N THR A 168 6.84 -13.98 0.58
CA THR A 168 6.64 -14.96 -0.49
C THR A 168 5.30 -14.75 -1.19
N ALA A 169 4.22 -14.52 -0.43
CA ALA A 169 2.89 -14.27 -0.99
C ALA A 169 2.83 -12.96 -1.81
N GLY A 170 3.55 -11.92 -1.38
CA GLY A 170 3.62 -10.61 -2.06
C GLY A 170 4.75 -10.46 -3.08
N TRP A 171 5.49 -11.52 -3.39
CA TRP A 171 6.78 -11.41 -4.08
C TRP A 171 6.68 -10.72 -5.45
N ALA A 172 5.62 -10.97 -6.21
CA ALA A 172 5.46 -10.36 -7.54
C ALA A 172 5.49 -8.82 -7.50
N ASP A 173 4.82 -8.22 -6.52
CA ASP A 173 4.84 -6.76 -6.37
C ASP A 173 6.20 -6.26 -5.85
N ILE A 174 6.82 -7.00 -4.91
CA ILE A 174 8.13 -6.66 -4.35
C ILE A 174 9.19 -6.68 -5.45
N ALA A 175 9.18 -7.70 -6.31
CA ALA A 175 10.11 -7.85 -7.42
C ALA A 175 9.99 -6.71 -8.43
N ASP A 176 8.75 -6.35 -8.79
CA ASP A 176 8.48 -5.25 -9.72
C ASP A 176 8.91 -3.91 -9.13
N ALA A 177 8.45 -3.59 -7.92
CA ALA A 177 8.76 -2.32 -7.25
C ALA A 177 10.25 -2.20 -6.90
N GLY A 178 10.89 -3.33 -6.59
CA GLY A 178 12.31 -3.42 -6.24
C GLY A 178 13.24 -3.63 -7.42
N SER A 179 12.73 -3.83 -8.65
CA SER A 179 13.53 -4.21 -9.82
C SER A 179 14.46 -5.40 -9.54
N VAL A 180 13.92 -6.47 -8.96
CA VAL A 180 14.67 -7.65 -8.50
C VAL A 180 14.53 -8.83 -9.46
N GLU A 181 15.64 -9.40 -9.90
CA GLU A 181 15.66 -10.54 -10.83
C GLU A 181 15.60 -11.90 -10.13
N LYS A 182 16.39 -12.07 -9.06
CA LYS A 182 16.45 -13.31 -8.29
C LYS A 182 16.31 -13.02 -6.80
N TRP A 183 15.77 -14.00 -6.08
CA TRP A 183 15.63 -13.89 -4.65
C TRP A 183 15.71 -15.24 -3.96
N ASN A 184 16.05 -15.18 -2.69
CA ASN A 184 15.93 -16.30 -1.77
C ASN A 184 15.51 -15.75 -0.40
N ILE A 185 14.92 -16.62 0.41
CA ILE A 185 14.49 -16.28 1.76
C ILE A 185 14.83 -17.43 2.70
N SER A 186 15.35 -17.06 3.87
CA SER A 186 15.63 -17.99 4.96
C SER A 186 15.02 -17.46 6.26
N THR A 187 14.74 -18.36 7.18
CA THR A 187 14.05 -18.03 8.43
C THR A 187 15.01 -18.02 9.61
N ALA A 188 14.79 -17.09 10.54
CA ALA A 188 15.50 -16.99 11.81
C ALA A 188 14.54 -16.54 12.92
N ASP A 189 14.94 -16.75 14.18
CA ASP A 189 14.23 -16.22 15.35
C ASP A 189 14.55 -14.72 15.51
N THR A 190 13.87 -13.89 14.72
CA THR A 190 14.07 -12.44 14.64
C THR A 190 12.76 -11.73 14.30
N ASN A 191 12.61 -10.49 14.77
CA ASN A 191 11.51 -9.61 14.37
C ASN A 191 11.90 -8.62 13.26
N GLU A 192 13.15 -8.69 12.79
CA GLU A 192 13.68 -7.80 11.75
C GLU A 192 13.74 -8.51 10.39
N ILE A 193 13.42 -7.77 9.33
CA ILE A 193 13.65 -8.19 7.96
C ILE A 193 15.04 -7.71 7.56
N MET A 194 15.98 -8.63 7.40
CA MET A 194 17.31 -8.33 6.87
C MET A 194 17.38 -8.70 5.39
N VAL A 195 18.08 -7.88 4.59
CA VAL A 195 18.32 -8.15 3.17
C VAL A 195 19.77 -7.94 2.80
N ASN A 196 20.33 -8.87 2.01
CA ASN A 196 21.57 -8.66 1.28
C ASN A 196 21.25 -8.52 -0.21
N VAL A 197 21.70 -7.44 -0.83
CA VAL A 197 21.36 -7.05 -2.20
C VAL A 197 22.61 -7.04 -3.07
N THR A 198 22.59 -7.82 -4.15
CA THR A 198 23.58 -7.75 -5.22
C THR A 198 23.04 -6.88 -6.35
N LEU A 199 23.77 -5.83 -6.72
CA LEU A 199 23.38 -4.90 -7.77
C LEU A 199 24.01 -5.28 -9.11
N ALA A 200 23.29 -5.03 -10.21
CA ALA A 200 23.86 -5.16 -11.54
C ALA A 200 25.05 -4.19 -11.73
N PRO A 201 26.09 -4.57 -12.50
CA PRO A 201 27.19 -3.66 -12.80
C PRO A 201 26.68 -2.41 -13.52
N ASN A 202 27.13 -1.22 -13.11
CA ASN A 202 26.81 0.03 -13.80
C ASN A 202 27.41 0.00 -15.21
N ILE A 203 26.58 -0.17 -16.23
CA ILE A 203 26.98 0.08 -17.62
C ILE A 203 26.87 1.61 -17.80
N HIS A 204 28.02 2.29 -17.72
CA HIS A 204 28.14 3.72 -18.01
C HIS A 204 27.94 4.03 -19.49
#